data_AF-A0AAD3AJN5-F1
#
_entry.id   AF-A0AAD3AJN5-F1
#
_cell.length_a   1.000
_cell.length_b   1.000
_cell.length_c   1.000
_cell.angle_alpha   90.00
_cell.angle_beta   90.00
_cell.angle_gamma   90.00
#
_symmetry.space_group_name_H-M   'P 1'
#
loop_
_entity.id
_entity.type
_entity.pdbx_description
1 polymer ?
#
loop_
_entity_poly.entity_id
_entity_poly.type
_entity_poly.pdbx_seq_one_letter_code
_entity_poly.pdbx_strand_id
1 'polypeptide(L)'
;MRMVRALRAELGTEQGTVSRVARQLGYGVESVRSWVRQADIDDEYAPGVSSAESARIKELEQENRELKRANEILKRAASFFGAELDRQHKK
;
A
#
# COMPACT_ATOMS: atom_id res chain seq x y z
N MET A 1 -5.47 4.73 18.31
CA MET A 1 -5.94 3.34 18.46
C MET A 1 -5.81 2.77 19.85
N ARG A 2 -4.67 2.97 20.54
CA ARG A 2 -4.54 2.61 21.96
C ARG A 2 -5.71 3.09 22.82
N MET A 3 -6.22 4.30 22.59
CA MET A 3 -7.36 4.84 23.35
C MET A 3 -8.68 4.08 23.15
N VAL A 4 -9.01 3.64 21.92
CA VAL A 4 -10.21 2.82 21.66
C VAL A 4 -10.06 1.44 22.29
N ARG A 5 -8.88 0.82 22.17
CA ARG A 5 -8.60 -0.49 22.76
C ARG A 5 -8.57 -0.44 24.30
N ALA A 6 -7.96 0.60 24.88
CA ALA A 6 -7.97 0.83 26.33
C ALA A 6 -9.40 0.98 26.85
N LEU A 7 -10.24 1.77 26.19
CA LEU A 7 -11.65 1.91 26.57
C LEU A 7 -12.45 0.61 26.37
N ARG A 8 -12.18 -0.18 25.34
CA ARG A 8 -12.80 -1.52 25.18
C ARG A 8 -12.41 -2.46 26.32
N ALA A 9 -11.14 -2.46 26.72
CA ALA A 9 -10.63 -3.27 27.82
C ALA A 9 -11.17 -2.82 29.20
N GLU A 10 -11.27 -1.51 29.44
CA GLU A 10 -11.80 -0.94 30.68
C GLU A 10 -13.32 -1.11 30.82
N LEU A 11 -14.07 -0.95 29.72
CA LEU A 11 -15.54 -0.94 29.76
C LEU A 11 -16.18 -2.29 29.43
N GLY A 12 -15.40 -3.28 28.99
CA GLY A 12 -15.90 -4.60 28.60
C GLY A 12 -16.93 -4.58 27.45
N THR A 13 -17.09 -3.44 26.79
CA THR A 13 -18.12 -3.22 25.76
C THR A 13 -17.48 -2.72 24.47
N GLU A 14 -17.70 -3.47 23.39
CA GLU A 14 -17.27 -3.04 22.06
C GLU A 14 -18.23 -2.03 21.43
N GLN A 15 -19.52 -2.14 21.78
CA GLN A 15 -20.59 -1.32 21.25
C GLN A 15 -20.49 0.12 21.79
N GLY A 16 -20.49 1.11 20.89
CA GLY A 16 -20.50 2.53 21.26
C GLY A 16 -19.14 3.14 21.65
N THR A 17 -18.12 2.34 21.94
CA THR A 17 -16.77 2.83 22.31
C THR A 17 -16.12 3.66 21.21
N VAL A 18 -16.26 3.22 19.95
CA VAL A 18 -15.78 3.97 18.78
C VAL A 18 -16.49 5.32 18.64
N SER A 19 -17.82 5.35 18.79
CA SER A 19 -18.61 6.59 18.72
C SER A 19 -18.24 7.57 19.84
N ARG A 20 -17.98 7.06 21.04
CA ARG A 20 -17.55 7.88 22.18
C ARG A 20 -16.20 8.53 21.92
N VAL A 21 -15.22 7.77 21.43
CA VAL A 21 -13.88 8.28 21.10
C VAL A 21 -13.95 9.26 19.93
N ALA A 22 -14.73 8.94 18.89
CA ALA A 22 -14.94 9.84 17.76
C ALA A 22 -15.50 11.19 18.22
N ARG A 23 -16.54 11.19 19.06
CA ARG A 23 -17.11 12.41 19.65
C ARG A 23 -16.11 13.17 20.54
N GLN A 24 -15.34 12.46 21.36
CA GLN A 24 -14.36 13.08 22.27
C GLN A 24 -13.22 13.75 21.51
N LEU A 25 -12.81 13.18 20.37
CA LEU A 25 -11.71 13.70 19.55
C LEU A 25 -12.19 14.60 18.41
N GLY A 26 -13.50 14.77 18.22
CA GLY A 26 -14.08 15.57 17.15
C GLY A 26 -13.96 14.95 15.74
N TYR A 27 -13.73 13.64 15.64
CA TYR A 27 -13.66 12.93 14.36
C TYR A 27 -14.97 12.26 13.99
N GLY A 28 -15.14 11.97 12.69
CA GLY A 28 -16.25 11.16 12.19
C GLY A 28 -16.17 9.72 12.71
N VAL A 29 -17.31 9.16 13.13
CA VAL A 29 -17.38 7.79 13.69
C VAL A 29 -16.84 6.74 12.72
N GLU A 30 -17.19 6.84 11.43
CA GLU A 30 -16.73 5.90 10.41
C GLU A 30 -15.23 5.99 10.16
N SER A 31 -14.64 7.19 10.21
CA SER A 31 -13.19 7.37 10.07
C SER A 31 -12.45 6.65 11.19
N VAL A 32 -12.89 6.87 12.44
CA VAL A 32 -12.30 6.19 13.60
C VAL A 32 -12.49 4.68 13.50
N ARG A 33 -13.68 4.20 13.08
CA ARG A 33 -13.93 2.77 12.89
C ARG A 33 -13.00 2.15 11.84
N SER A 34 -12.83 2.81 10.69
CA SER A 34 -11.95 2.35 9.61
C SER A 34 -10.50 2.27 10.09
N TRP A 35 -10.00 3.30 10.76
CA TRP A 35 -8.64 3.29 11.28
C TRP A 35 -8.44 2.25 12.39
N VAL A 36 -9.44 2.00 13.26
CA VAL A 36 -9.37 0.93 14.27
C VAL A 36 -9.22 -0.41 13.58
N ARG A 37 -10.06 -0.68 12.57
CA ARG A 37 -9.98 -1.92 11.79
C ARG A 37 -8.62 -2.08 11.12
N GLN A 38 -8.08 -1.02 10.51
CA GLN A 38 -6.76 -1.09 9.89
C GLN A 38 -5.66 -1.36 10.92
N ALA A 39 -5.72 -0.72 12.09
CA ALA A 39 -4.75 -1.00 13.15
C ALA A 39 -4.88 -2.43 13.72
N ASP A 40 -6.08 -2.99 13.76
CA ASP A 40 -6.28 -4.40 14.14
C ASP A 40 -5.68 -5.34 13.09
N ILE A 41 -5.69 -4.96 11.81
CA ILE A 41 -4.98 -5.69 10.74
C ILE A 41 -3.47 -5.53 10.86
N ASP A 42 -2.99 -4.31 11.06
CA ASP A 42 -1.56 -3.99 11.15
C ASP A 42 -0.89 -4.65 12.38
N ASP A 43 -1.65 -4.88 13.45
CA ASP A 43 -1.21 -5.58 14.67
C ASP A 43 -1.58 -7.09 14.67
N GLU A 44 -1.99 -7.66 13.54
CA GLU A 44 -2.33 -9.08 13.36
C GLU A 44 -3.51 -9.61 14.20
N TYR A 45 -4.32 -8.72 14.79
CA TYR A 45 -5.55 -9.10 15.49
C TYR A 45 -6.73 -9.40 14.56
N ALA A 46 -6.64 -9.00 13.29
CA ALA A 46 -7.66 -9.25 12.28
C ALA A 46 -7.02 -9.58 10.92
N PRO A 47 -7.64 -10.46 10.11
CA PRO A 47 -7.16 -10.72 8.77
C PRO A 47 -7.37 -9.50 7.86
N GLY A 48 -6.40 -9.23 6.99
CA GLY A 48 -6.45 -8.17 6.00
C GLY A 48 -5.07 -7.87 5.43
N VAL A 49 -5.00 -6.88 4.54
CA VAL A 49 -3.72 -6.36 4.04
C VAL A 49 -3.27 -5.25 4.98
N SER A 50 -2.10 -5.42 5.56
CA SER A 50 -1.50 -4.40 6.42
C SER A 50 -1.11 -3.16 5.61
N SER A 51 -0.97 -2.04 6.31
CA SER A 51 -0.46 -0.80 5.74
C SER A 51 0.96 -0.98 5.18
N ALA A 52 1.79 -1.80 5.84
CA ALA A 52 3.14 -2.13 5.40
C ALA A 52 3.15 -2.95 4.09
N GLU A 53 2.33 -3.99 4.00
CA GLU A 53 2.20 -4.79 2.76
C GLU A 53 1.68 -3.93 1.61
N SER A 54 0.69 -3.08 1.87
CA SER A 54 0.16 -2.13 0.88
C SER A 54 1.22 -1.16 0.38
N ALA A 55 2.08 -0.66 1.26
CA ALA A 55 3.20 0.20 0.87
C ALA A 55 4.22 -0.56 0.02
N ARG A 56 4.57 -1.79 0.42
CA ARG A 56 5.52 -2.63 -0.31
C ARG A 56 5.04 -2.98 -1.71
N ILE A 57 3.75 -3.29 -1.86
CA ILE A 57 3.14 -3.55 -3.19
C ILE A 57 3.30 -2.33 -4.08
N LYS A 58 3.00 -1.12 -3.58
CA LYS A 58 3.14 0.12 -4.37
C LYS A 58 4.58 0.39 -4.80
N GLU A 59 5.55 0.14 -3.93
CA GLU A 59 6.98 0.24 -4.27
C GLU A 59 7.36 -0.73 -5.39
N LEU A 60 6.98 -2.01 -5.25
CA LEU A 60 7.27 -3.03 -6.24
C LEU A 60 6.60 -2.74 -7.58
N GLU A 61 5.37 -2.23 -7.57
CA GLU A 61 4.69 -1.80 -8.79
C GLU A 61 5.40 -0.63 -9.47
N GLN A 62 5.92 0.33 -8.70
CA GLN A 62 6.70 1.44 -9.24
C GLN A 62 8.02 0.95 -9.86
N GLU A 63 8.76 0.12 -9.14
CA GLU A 63 10.00 -0.49 -9.63
C GLU A 63 9.74 -1.30 -10.91
N ASN A 64 8.67 -2.10 -10.94
CA ASN A 64 8.32 -2.89 -12.11
C ASN A 64 8.00 -2.02 -13.33
N ARG A 65 7.33 -0.87 -13.14
CA ARG A 65 7.07 0.11 -14.22
C ARG A 65 8.38 0.69 -14.76
N GLU A 66 9.30 1.05 -13.88
CA GLU A 66 10.60 1.61 -14.26
C GLU A 66 11.45 0.59 -15.01
N LEU A 67 11.52 -0.63 -14.50
CA LEU A 67 12.23 -1.74 -15.15
C LEU A 67 11.67 -2.04 -16.54
N LYS A 68 10.34 -2.08 -16.69
CA LYS A 68 9.70 -2.25 -18.00
C LYS A 68 10.08 -1.12 -18.95
N ARG A 69 10.07 0.12 -18.49
CA ARG A 69 10.46 1.29 -19.30
C ARG A 69 11.93 1.19 -19.75
N ALA A 70 12.83 0.86 -18.84
CA ALA A 70 14.25 0.69 -19.15
C ALA A 70 14.47 -0.45 -20.16
N ASN A 71 13.78 -1.58 -19.97
CA ASN A 71 13.86 -2.73 -20.87
C ASN A 71 13.41 -2.36 -22.29
N GLU A 72 12.33 -1.58 -22.43
CA GLU A 72 11.87 -1.12 -23.75
C GLU A 72 12.88 -0.18 -24.44
N ILE A 73 13.57 0.68 -23.69
CA ILE A 73 14.64 1.51 -24.25
C ILE A 73 15.79 0.63 -24.76
N LEU A 74 16.21 -0.36 -23.97
CA LEU A 74 17.28 -1.29 -24.35
C LEU A 74 16.91 -2.11 -25.59
N LYS A 75 15.69 -2.63 -25.68
CA LYS A 75 15.20 -3.34 -26.87
C LYS A 75 15.25 -2.46 -28.12
N ARG A 76 14.81 -1.21 -28.02
CA ARG A 76 14.86 -0.25 -29.14
C ARG A 76 16.31 0.02 -29.56
N ALA A 77 17.21 0.22 -28.60
CA ALA A 77 18.63 0.41 -28.89
C ALA A 77 19.23 -0.83 -29.59
N ALA A 78 18.98 -2.03 -29.06
CA ALA A 78 19.46 -3.28 -29.66
C ALA A 78 18.94 -3.47 -31.09
N SER A 79 17.66 -3.17 -31.34
CA SER A 79 17.08 -3.22 -32.68
C SER A 79 17.73 -2.22 -33.63
N PHE A 80 17.95 -0.98 -33.17
CA PHE A 80 18.63 0.05 -33.96
C PHE A 80 20.06 -0.36 -34.34
N PHE A 81 20.86 -0.82 -33.36
CA PHE A 81 22.24 -1.23 -33.61
C PHE A 81 22.34 -2.50 -34.45
N GLY A 82 21.45 -3.47 -34.25
CA GLY A 82 21.37 -4.66 -35.11
C GLY A 82 21.12 -4.29 -36.57
N ALA A 83 20.16 -3.39 -36.82
CA ALA A 83 19.87 -2.90 -38.17
C ALA A 83 21.02 -2.08 -38.79
N GLU A 84 21.80 -1.37 -37.99
CA GLU A 84 23.00 -0.66 -38.46
C GLU A 84 24.10 -1.64 -38.88
N LEU A 85 24.38 -2.65 -38.05
CA LEU A 85 25.37 -3.69 -38.36
C LEU A 85 24.99 -4.47 -39.62
N ASP A 86 23.72 -4.84 -39.79
CA ASP A 86 23.24 -5.54 -40.98
C ASP A 86 23.41 -4.71 -42.26
N ARG A 87 23.28 -3.38 -42.18
CA ARG A 87 23.50 -2.48 -43.32
C ARG A 87 24.97 -2.34 -43.68
N GLN A 88 25.86 -2.34 -42.69
CA GLN A 88 27.31 -2.28 -42.91
C GLN A 88 27.85 -3.55 -43.58
N HIS A 89 27.37 -4.74 -43.17
CA HIS A 89 27.79 -6.01 -43.77
C HIS A 89 27.33 -6.23 -45.22
N LYS A 90 26.34 -5.46 -45.70
CA LYS A 90 25.80 -5.55 -47.07
C LYS A 90 26.45 -4.57 -48.05
N LYS A 91 27.35 -3.69 -47.58
CA LYS A 91 28.16 -2.80 -48.42
C LYS A 91 29.52 -3.42 -48.68
#